data_AF-A0A1G2ZZM2-F1
#
_entry.id   AF-A0A1G2ZZM2-F1
#
_cell.length_a   1.000
_cell.length_b   1.000
_cell.length_c   1.000
_cell.angle_alpha   90.00
_cell.angle_beta   90.00
_cell.angle_gamma   90.00
#
_symmetry.space_group_name_H-M   'P 1'
#
loop_
_entity.id
_entity.type
_entity.pdbx_description
1 polymer ?
#
loop_
_entity_poly.entity_id
_entity_poly.type
_entity_poly.pdbx_seq_one_letter_code
_entity_poly.pdbx_strand_id
1 'polypeptide(L)' 'MVRGNAGPERRAVNIPWVQRDRQYTVSALFIERTLGDFTGRQLQSDGVQITLPAYGQEILELTPGK' A
#
# COMPACT_ATOMS: atom_id res chain seq x y z
N MET A 1 0.01 -7.36 -4.90
CA MET A 1 -0.11 -6.77 -6.27
C MET A 1 1.03 -7.28 -7.13
N VAL A 2 0.87 -7.47 -8.44
CA VAL A 2 1.93 -7.94 -9.35
C VAL A 2 2.21 -6.86 -10.40
N ARG A 3 3.49 -6.50 -10.62
CA ARG A 3 3.90 -5.54 -11.66
C ARG A 3 4.29 -6.29 -12.95
N GLY A 4 3.72 -5.92 -14.09
CA GLY A 4 4.19 -6.36 -15.41
C GLY A 4 5.51 -5.66 -15.84
N ASN A 5 5.97 -5.87 -17.07
CA ASN A 5 7.24 -5.29 -17.55
C ASN A 5 7.17 -3.76 -17.80
N ALA A 6 6.03 -3.27 -18.29
CA ALA A 6 5.89 -1.91 -18.84
C ALA A 6 5.31 -0.85 -17.89
N GLY A 7 5.00 -1.19 -16.63
CA GLY A 7 4.43 -0.23 -15.67
C GLY A 7 5.51 0.68 -15.04
N PRO A 8 5.18 1.86 -14.49
CA PRO A 8 6.14 2.63 -13.71
C PRO A 8 6.65 1.81 -12.50
N GLU A 9 7.90 2.03 -12.10
CA GLU A 9 8.53 1.35 -10.95
C GLU A 9 7.83 1.72 -9.63
N ARG A 10 7.44 2.98 -9.49
CA ARG A 10 6.65 3.51 -8.38
C ARG A 10 5.20 3.70 -8.81
N ARG A 11 4.26 3.20 -8.00
CA ARG A 11 2.82 3.39 -8.23
C ARG A 11 2.07 3.56 -6.91
N ALA A 12 1.05 4.41 -6.94
CA ALA A 12 0.03 4.50 -5.90
C ALA A 12 -0.91 3.28 -5.96
N VAL A 13 -1.10 2.61 -4.83
CA VAL A 13 -2.07 1.53 -4.67
C VAL A 13 -3.21 2.02 -3.78
N ASN A 14 -4.37 2.18 -4.38
CA ASN A 14 -5.58 2.58 -3.67
C ASN A 14 -6.21 1.37 -2.98
N ILE A 15 -6.70 1.57 -1.76
CA ILE A 15 -7.29 0.52 -0.92
C ILE A 15 -8.73 0.94 -0.57
N PRO A 16 -9.69 0.85 -1.52
CA PRO A 16 -11.01 1.47 -1.39
C PRO A 16 -11.89 0.85 -0.29
N TRP A 17 -11.59 -0.37 0.17
CA TRP A 17 -12.41 -1.13 1.10
C TRP A 17 -12.15 -0.84 2.59
N VAL A 18 -11.19 0.02 2.92
CA VAL A 18 -10.91 0.39 4.32
C VAL A 18 -11.98 1.32 4.89
N GLN A 19 -12.11 1.35 6.22
CA GLN A 19 -13.00 2.30 6.90
C GLN A 19 -12.44 3.71 6.80
N ARG A 20 -13.22 4.65 6.25
CA ARG A 20 -12.75 6.01 5.90
C ARG A 20 -12.13 6.78 7.08
N ASP A 21 -12.74 6.68 8.25
CA ASP A 21 -12.37 7.48 9.42
C ASP A 21 -11.48 6.71 10.42
N ARG A 22 -10.88 5.60 9.99
CA ARG A 22 -9.96 4.80 10.80
C ARG A 22 -8.51 5.03 10.38
N GLN A 23 -7.58 4.92 11.33
CA GLN A 23 -6.14 4.94 11.05
C GLN A 23 -5.61 3.53 10.82
N TYR A 24 -4.59 3.42 9.97
CA TYR A 24 -3.96 2.16 9.58
C TYR A 24 -2.46 2.34 9.49
N THR A 25 -1.71 1.45 10.13
CA THR A 25 -0.30 1.23 9.83
C THR A 25 -0.21 0.26 8.66
N VAL A 26 0.50 0.65 7.61
CA VAL A 26 0.68 -0.19 6.41
C VAL A 26 2.10 -0.75 6.40
N SER A 27 2.20 -2.06 6.30
CA SER A 27 3.48 -2.79 6.22
C SER A 27 3.56 -3.58 4.92
N ALA A 28 4.73 -3.60 4.30
CA ALA A 28 5.08 -4.44 3.17
C ALA A 28 5.77 -5.70 3.70
N LEU A 29 5.18 -6.87 3.47
CA LEU A 29 5.60 -8.11 4.15
C LEU A 29 6.82 -8.74 3.49
N PHE A 30 6.96 -8.69 2.16
CA PHE A 30 8.11 -9.33 1.49
C PHE A 30 9.40 -8.55 1.67
N ILE A 31 9.32 -7.22 1.75
CA ILE A 31 10.48 -6.36 2.06
C ILE A 31 10.60 -6.01 3.55
N GLU A 32 9.77 -6.62 4.40
CA GLU A 32 9.75 -6.46 5.87
C GLU A 32 9.85 -4.99 6.33
N ARG A 33 9.06 -4.11 5.70
CA ARG A 33 9.15 -2.66 5.91
C ARG A 33 7.80 -2.04 6.21
N THR A 34 7.74 -1.25 7.27
CA THR A 34 6.61 -0.33 7.49
C THR A 34 6.67 0.83 6.49
N LEU A 35 5.60 1.00 5.73
CA LEU A 35 5.46 2.05 4.73
C LEU A 35 4.97 3.36 5.35
N GLY A 36 4.26 3.28 6.48
CA GLY A 36 3.83 4.42 7.28
C GLY A 36 2.42 4.27 7.83
N ASP A 37 1.96 5.33 8.48
CA ASP A 37 0.60 5.44 9.00
C ASP A 37 -0.27 6.29 8.07
N PHE A 38 -1.49 5.82 7.83
CA PHE A 38 -2.43 6.42 6.90
C PHE A 38 -3.83 6.44 7.50
N THR A 39 -4.59 7.50 7.20
CA THR A 39 -6.04 7.48 7.39
C THR A 39 -6.69 6.65 6.29
N GLY A 40 -7.84 6.03 6.58
CA GLY A 40 -8.61 5.31 5.58
C GLY A 40 -8.97 6.19 4.39
N ARG A 41 -9.24 7.49 4.62
CA ARG A 41 -9.44 8.48 3.56
C ARG A 41 -8.24 8.59 2.62
N GLN A 42 -7.01 8.70 3.15
CA GLN A 42 -5.78 8.77 2.33
C GLN A 42 -5.58 7.48 1.54
N LEU A 43 -5.84 6.32 2.16
CA LEU A 43 -5.74 5.02 1.48
C LEU A 43 -6.75 4.86 0.33
N GLN A 44 -7.92 5.50 0.44
CA GLN A 44 -8.94 5.51 -0.61
C GLN A 44 -8.60 6.49 -1.74
N SER A 45 -8.15 7.71 -1.43
CA SER A 45 -7.91 8.77 -2.43
C SER A 45 -6.52 8.75 -3.04
N ASP A 46 -5.49 8.76 -2.20
CA ASP A 46 -4.09 8.98 -2.58
C ASP A 46 -3.33 7.66 -2.75
N GLY A 47 -3.79 6.64 -2.02
CA GLY A 47 -3.19 5.32 -1.98
C GLY A 47 -1.84 5.27 -1.28
N VAL A 48 -1.25 4.09 -1.24
CA VAL A 48 0.11 3.88 -0.71
C VAL A 48 1.09 3.84 -1.86
N GLN A 49 2.17 4.62 -1.77
CA GLN A 49 3.24 4.59 -2.75
C GLN A 49 4.08 3.33 -2.55
N ILE A 50 4.11 2.46 -3.55
CA ILE A 50 4.93 1.25 -3.55
C ILE A 50 5.90 1.32 -4.73
N THR A 51 7.15 0.97 -4.47
CA THR A 51 8.15 0.70 -5.51
C THR A 51 8.28 -0.81 -5.67
N LEU A 52 8.04 -1.33 -6.87
CA LEU A 52 8.17 -2.76 -7.18
C LEU A 52 9.16 -2.95 -8.35
N PRO A 53 10.08 -3.92 -8.26
CA PRO A 53 10.90 -4.31 -9.40
C PRO A 53 10.04 -4.91 -10.51
N ALA A 54 10.61 -5.07 -11.71
CA ALA A 54 9.92 -5.75 -12.80
C ALA A 54 9.54 -7.18 -12.40
N TYR A 55 8.29 -7.57 -12.64
CA TYR A 55 7.71 -8.83 -12.16
C TYR A 55 7.71 -8.98 -10.63
N GLY A 56 7.92 -7.88 -9.91
CA GLY A 56 7.85 -7.81 -8.47
C GLY A 56 6.43 -7.98 -7.96
N GLN A 57 6.33 -8.65 -6.83
CA GLN A 57 5.11 -8.75 -6.04
C GLN A 57 5.38 -8.19 -4.65
N GLU A 58 4.32 -7.64 -4.05
CA GLU A 58 4.29 -7.32 -2.63
C GLU A 58 2.92 -7.63 -2.04
N ILE A 59 2.92 -7.99 -0.75
CA ILE A 59 1.75 -8.12 0.10
C ILE A 59 1.77 -6.97 1.10
N LEU A 60 0.70 -6.18 1.11
CA LEU A 60 0.50 -5.15 2.11
C LEU A 60 -0.37 -5.69 3.24
N GLU A 61 0.13 -5.55 4.47
CA GLU A 61 -0.63 -5.73 5.69
C GLU A 61 -1.16 -4.37 6.16
N LEU A 62 -2.42 -4.33 6.56
CA LEU A 62 -3.06 -3.15 7.14
C LEU A 62 -3.45 -3.46 8.59
N THR A 63 -2.72 -2.87 9.52
CA THR A 63 -3.01 -2.99 10.94
C THR A 63 -3.76 -1.75 11.39
N PRO A 64 -5.01 -1.88 11.87
CA PRO A 64 -5.74 -0.72 12.34
C PRO A 64 -5.08 -0.12 13.59
N GLY A 65 -4.95 1.20 13.60
CA GLY A 65 -4.61 1.97 14.79
C GLY A 65 -5.66 1.81 15.89
N LYS A 66 -5.24 2.07 17.13
CA LYS A 66 -6.14 2.08 18.30
C LYS A 66 -7.18 3.18 18.21
#